data_AF-A0A2I4ALM6-F1
#
_entry.id   AF-A0A2I4ALM6-F1
#
_cell.length_a   1.000
_cell.length_b   1.000
_cell.length_c   1.000
_cell.angle_alpha   90.00
_cell.angle_beta   90.00
_cell.angle_gamma   90.00
#
_symmetry.space_group_name_H-M   'P 1'
#
loop_
_entity.id
_entity.type
_entity.pdbx_description
1 polymer ?
#
loop_
_entity_poly.entity_id
_entity_poly.type
_entity_poly.pdbx_seq_one_letter_code
_entity_poly.pdbx_strand_id
1 'polypeptide(L)'
;MEKLSPELLKILDDLTLDDFIKFKWFLKQDNMLEGQTGIAAAELENTGRCNTVDLMVGKYKMSGAKRLTMNILGEIGRLDLVERLKNFNPEPRDVNIHVLSYEMEGIGEKMAELEKLREFAVDVTLDPDTAHRDLVLSGDGKQVYDTDVTKDLPDSSKRFDKCASVLGKESLSGKFYFEVGVEGKTAWTVGVAKESVNRKGDIIVTPDKGFWTIWLRNKVYEAINSPSVRLNLKSRLQKVGVFVDHSKGLVSFYNVDTADL
;
A
#
# COMPACT_ATOMS: atom_id res chain seq x y z
N MET A 1 -7.30 -11.26 4.74
CA MET A 1 -7.57 -12.59 4.16
C MET A 1 -8.96 -12.75 3.52
N GLU A 2 -9.96 -11.88 3.75
CA GLU A 2 -11.35 -12.08 3.27
C GLU A 2 -11.69 -11.58 1.83
N LYS A 3 -10.78 -10.92 1.11
CA LYS A 3 -11.14 -10.20 -0.14
C LYS A 3 -10.96 -10.96 -1.46
N LEU A 4 -10.33 -12.14 -1.47
CA LEU A 4 -10.08 -12.88 -2.73
C LEU A 4 -11.29 -13.68 -3.22
N SER A 5 -12.06 -14.32 -2.33
CA SER A 5 -13.26 -15.06 -2.74
C SER A 5 -14.30 -14.17 -3.44
N PRO A 6 -14.60 -12.94 -2.96
CA PRO A 6 -15.48 -12.03 -3.68
C PRO A 6 -14.96 -11.63 -5.06
N GLU A 7 -13.65 -11.53 -5.26
CA GLU A 7 -13.11 -11.21 -6.59
C GLU A 7 -13.15 -12.42 -7.52
N LEU A 8 -12.80 -13.62 -7.03
CA LEU A 8 -12.95 -14.83 -7.83
C LEU A 8 -14.41 -15.00 -8.29
N LEU A 9 -15.38 -14.69 -7.44
CA LEU A 9 -16.79 -14.69 -7.81
C LEU A 9 -17.09 -13.69 -8.93
N LYS A 10 -16.66 -12.42 -8.80
CA LYS A 10 -16.83 -11.42 -9.86
C LYS A 10 -16.21 -11.85 -11.19
N ILE A 11 -15.01 -12.43 -11.15
CA ILE A 11 -14.35 -12.96 -12.35
C ILE A 11 -15.21 -14.04 -13.01
N LEU A 12 -15.79 -14.97 -12.22
CA LEU A 12 -16.68 -15.98 -12.76
C LEU A 12 -17.99 -15.38 -13.27
N ASP A 13 -18.53 -14.34 -12.62
CA ASP A 13 -19.74 -13.63 -13.05
C ASP A 13 -19.55 -12.93 -14.41
N ASP A 14 -18.34 -12.45 -14.70
CA ASP A 14 -17.95 -11.86 -15.98
C ASP A 14 -17.68 -12.90 -17.09
N LEU A 15 -17.75 -14.20 -16.76
CA LEU A 15 -17.75 -15.28 -17.77
C LEU A 15 -19.13 -15.44 -18.37
N THR A 16 -19.18 -15.60 -19.70
CA THR A 16 -20.39 -16.07 -20.38
C THR A 16 -20.78 -17.46 -19.88
N LEU A 17 -22.01 -17.89 -20.15
CA LEU A 17 -22.45 -19.23 -19.76
C LEU A 17 -21.55 -20.31 -20.39
N ASP A 18 -21.18 -20.16 -21.66
CA ASP A 18 -20.32 -21.10 -22.38
C ASP A 18 -18.90 -21.11 -21.81
N ASP A 19 -18.34 -19.93 -21.51
CA ASP A 19 -17.02 -19.84 -20.88
C ASP A 19 -17.02 -20.46 -19.48
N PHE A 20 -18.10 -20.27 -18.72
CA PHE A 20 -18.24 -20.88 -17.40
C PHE A 20 -18.39 -22.41 -17.49
N ILE A 21 -19.07 -22.93 -18.51
CA ILE A 21 -19.13 -24.38 -18.78
C ILE A 21 -17.73 -24.92 -19.09
N LYS A 22 -16.96 -24.24 -19.97
CA LYS A 22 -15.57 -24.61 -20.27
C LYS A 22 -14.68 -24.53 -19.03
N PHE A 23 -14.85 -23.49 -18.22
CA PHE A 23 -14.13 -23.31 -16.96
C PHE A 23 -14.34 -24.52 -16.04
N LYS A 24 -15.59 -24.94 -15.84
CA LYS A 24 -15.92 -26.14 -15.06
C LYS A 24 -15.39 -27.43 -15.68
N TRP A 25 -15.26 -27.50 -17.00
CA TRP A 25 -14.65 -28.66 -17.67
C TRP A 25 -13.16 -28.78 -17.31
N PHE A 26 -12.42 -27.67 -17.33
CA PHE A 26 -10.99 -27.67 -16.94
C PHE A 26 -10.78 -27.93 -15.45
N LEU A 27 -11.70 -27.50 -14.58
CA LEU A 27 -11.62 -27.81 -13.15
C LEU A 27 -11.61 -29.31 -12.83
N LYS A 28 -12.11 -30.16 -13.75
CA LYS A 28 -12.13 -31.62 -13.61
C LYS A 28 -10.80 -32.27 -13.99
N GLN A 29 -9.93 -31.54 -14.68
CA GLN A 29 -8.67 -32.09 -15.19
C GLN A 29 -7.61 -32.12 -14.10
N ASP A 30 -6.85 -33.22 -14.06
CA ASP A 30 -5.67 -33.33 -13.21
C ASP A 30 -4.53 -32.48 -13.76
N ASN A 31 -3.59 -32.09 -12.88
CA ASN A 31 -2.39 -31.33 -13.22
C ASN A 31 -2.63 -29.93 -13.84
N MET A 32 -3.85 -29.39 -13.78
CA MET A 32 -4.09 -27.95 -14.03
C MET A 32 -3.32 -27.05 -13.05
N LEU A 33 -3.00 -27.61 -11.89
CA LEU A 33 -1.92 -27.17 -11.01
C LEU A 33 -0.98 -28.35 -10.79
N GLU A 34 0.32 -28.10 -10.92
CA GLU A 34 1.35 -29.13 -10.80
C GLU A 34 1.20 -29.92 -9.50
N GLY A 35 1.04 -31.25 -9.62
CA GLY A 35 0.88 -32.15 -8.48
C GLY A 35 -0.48 -32.13 -7.79
N GLN A 36 -1.51 -31.48 -8.36
CA GLN A 36 -2.86 -31.44 -7.80
C GLN A 36 -3.89 -32.14 -8.70
N THR A 37 -4.85 -32.81 -8.06
CA THR A 37 -5.97 -33.50 -8.74
C THR A 37 -7.14 -32.56 -8.98
N GLY A 38 -7.88 -32.78 -10.07
CA GLY A 38 -9.08 -32.02 -10.43
C GLY A 38 -10.24 -32.20 -9.42
N ILE A 39 -11.21 -31.28 -9.42
CA ILE A 39 -12.44 -31.40 -8.61
C ILE A 39 -13.33 -32.50 -9.21
N ALA A 40 -13.97 -33.31 -8.37
CA ALA A 40 -14.78 -34.43 -8.86
C ALA A 40 -15.94 -33.93 -9.71
N ALA A 41 -16.24 -34.62 -10.83
CA ALA A 41 -17.29 -34.19 -11.75
C ALA A 41 -18.66 -34.04 -11.08
N ALA A 42 -19.01 -34.94 -10.15
CA ALA A 42 -20.24 -34.91 -9.38
C ALA A 42 -20.37 -33.64 -8.50
N GLU A 43 -19.25 -33.06 -8.07
CA GLU A 43 -19.24 -31.83 -7.27
C GLU A 43 -19.39 -30.56 -8.13
N LEU A 44 -19.23 -30.65 -9.45
CA LEU A 44 -19.33 -29.52 -10.39
C LEU A 44 -20.60 -29.58 -11.26
N GLU A 45 -21.30 -30.70 -11.22
CA GLU A 45 -22.61 -30.88 -11.86
C GLU A 45 -23.64 -30.00 -11.17
N ASN A 46 -24.33 -29.18 -11.95
CA ASN A 46 -25.35 -28.24 -11.47
C ASN A 46 -24.88 -27.18 -10.45
N THR A 47 -23.56 -27.01 -10.24
CA THR A 47 -23.06 -25.92 -9.39
C THR A 47 -23.04 -24.58 -10.10
N GLY A 48 -23.53 -23.56 -9.39
CA GLY A 48 -23.39 -22.15 -9.75
C GLY A 48 -22.02 -21.58 -9.36
N ARG A 49 -21.75 -20.35 -9.81
CA ARG A 49 -20.45 -19.66 -9.67
C ARG A 49 -19.98 -19.54 -8.22
N CYS A 50 -20.86 -19.20 -7.29
CA CYS A 50 -20.54 -19.09 -5.86
C CYS A 50 -20.01 -20.42 -5.29
N ASN A 51 -20.79 -21.50 -5.44
CA ASN A 51 -20.39 -22.82 -4.94
C ASN A 51 -19.10 -23.32 -5.62
N THR A 52 -18.88 -22.97 -6.89
CA THR A 52 -17.62 -23.28 -7.58
C THR A 52 -16.43 -22.56 -6.93
N VAL A 53 -16.56 -21.30 -6.53
CA VAL A 53 -15.49 -20.59 -5.78
C VAL A 53 -15.22 -21.30 -4.44
N ASP A 54 -16.27 -21.67 -3.71
CA ASP A 54 -16.11 -22.34 -2.41
C ASP A 54 -15.40 -23.69 -2.53
N LEU A 55 -15.74 -24.49 -3.55
CA LEU A 55 -15.06 -25.75 -3.85
C LEU A 55 -13.58 -25.53 -4.19
N MET A 56 -13.27 -24.52 -5.01
CA MET A 56 -11.88 -24.21 -5.39
C MET A 56 -11.06 -23.76 -4.19
N VAL A 57 -11.59 -22.87 -3.36
CA VAL A 57 -10.91 -22.36 -2.16
C VAL A 57 -10.75 -23.45 -1.12
N GLY A 58 -11.78 -24.30 -0.93
CA GLY A 58 -11.75 -25.43 -0.02
C GLY A 58 -10.66 -26.45 -0.39
N LYS A 59 -10.61 -26.85 -1.67
CA LYS A 59 -9.68 -27.87 -2.16
C LYS A 59 -8.24 -27.36 -2.30
N TYR A 60 -8.04 -26.21 -2.94
CA TYR A 60 -6.70 -25.75 -3.35
C TYR A 60 -6.11 -24.65 -2.47
N LYS A 61 -6.86 -24.20 -1.44
CA LYS A 61 -6.55 -22.99 -0.66
C LYS A 61 -6.55 -21.74 -1.54
N MET A 62 -6.47 -20.58 -0.90
CA MET A 62 -6.68 -19.29 -1.55
C MET A 62 -5.68 -18.98 -2.69
N SER A 63 -4.39 -19.25 -2.45
CA SER A 63 -3.32 -19.07 -3.44
C SER A 63 -3.42 -20.07 -4.60
N GLY A 64 -3.77 -21.32 -4.30
CA GLY A 64 -4.01 -22.35 -5.31
C GLY A 64 -5.23 -22.02 -6.17
N ALA A 65 -6.34 -21.64 -5.56
CA ALA A 65 -7.56 -21.25 -6.28
C ALA A 65 -7.30 -20.10 -7.26
N LYS A 66 -6.57 -19.05 -6.84
CA LYS A 66 -6.18 -17.95 -7.73
C LYS A 66 -5.34 -18.42 -8.92
N ARG A 67 -4.32 -19.24 -8.67
CA ARG A 67 -3.43 -19.74 -9.73
C ARG A 67 -4.16 -20.66 -10.70
N LEU A 68 -5.02 -21.54 -10.18
CA LEU A 68 -5.87 -22.40 -10.99
C LEU A 68 -6.81 -21.58 -11.88
N THR A 69 -7.49 -20.58 -11.32
CA THR A 69 -8.36 -19.68 -12.10
C THR A 69 -7.59 -19.00 -13.21
N MET A 70 -6.40 -18.46 -12.96
CA MET A 70 -5.58 -17.81 -13.99
C MET A 70 -5.20 -18.78 -15.12
N ASN A 71 -4.79 -20.01 -14.79
CA ASN A 71 -4.45 -21.02 -15.80
C ASN A 71 -5.65 -21.35 -16.69
N ILE A 72 -6.81 -21.63 -16.06
CA ILE A 72 -8.04 -21.97 -16.80
C ILE A 72 -8.52 -20.80 -17.66
N LEU A 73 -8.47 -19.56 -17.14
CA LEU A 73 -8.83 -18.37 -17.92
C LEU A 73 -7.95 -18.21 -19.16
N GLY A 74 -6.66 -18.56 -19.07
CA GLY A 74 -5.75 -18.63 -20.20
C GLY A 74 -6.18 -19.66 -21.25
N GLU A 75 -6.52 -20.88 -20.81
CA GLU A 75 -6.99 -21.96 -21.69
C GLU A 75 -8.30 -21.63 -22.41
N ILE A 76 -9.22 -20.92 -21.76
CA ILE A 76 -10.49 -20.49 -22.39
C ILE A 76 -10.38 -19.18 -23.17
N GLY A 77 -9.19 -18.57 -23.23
CA GLY A 77 -8.92 -17.35 -24.00
C GLY A 77 -9.38 -16.02 -23.36
N ARG A 78 -9.72 -16.02 -22.07
CA ARG A 78 -10.13 -14.82 -21.32
C ARG A 78 -8.94 -14.08 -20.71
N LEU A 79 -8.02 -13.65 -21.57
CA LEU A 79 -6.78 -12.97 -21.17
C LEU A 79 -7.05 -11.64 -20.44
N ASP A 80 -8.15 -10.97 -20.77
CA ASP A 80 -8.66 -9.77 -20.08
C ASP A 80 -8.86 -10.04 -18.58
N LEU A 81 -9.45 -11.19 -18.25
CA LEU A 81 -9.69 -11.60 -16.87
C LEU A 81 -8.42 -12.15 -16.21
N VAL A 82 -7.52 -12.77 -16.97
CA VAL A 82 -6.19 -13.17 -16.47
C VAL A 82 -5.44 -11.94 -15.99
N GLU A 83 -5.37 -10.86 -16.79
CA GLU A 83 -4.70 -9.63 -16.40
C GLU A 83 -5.36 -8.99 -15.18
N ARG A 84 -6.69 -8.93 -15.15
CA ARG A 84 -7.43 -8.41 -13.99
C ARG A 84 -7.13 -9.21 -12.72
N LEU A 85 -7.16 -10.53 -12.78
CA LEU A 85 -6.90 -11.39 -11.62
C LEU A 85 -5.41 -11.37 -11.22
N LYS A 86 -4.50 -11.24 -12.18
CA LYS A 86 -3.05 -11.07 -11.94
C LYS A 86 -2.79 -9.76 -11.19
N ASN A 87 -3.41 -8.68 -11.64
CA ASN A 87 -3.34 -7.35 -11.02
C ASN A 87 -4.18 -7.23 -9.74
N PHE A 88 -5.09 -8.18 -9.50
CA PHE A 88 -5.87 -8.22 -8.29
C PHE A 88 -5.01 -8.68 -7.11
N ASN A 89 -4.75 -7.74 -6.19
CA ASN A 89 -4.10 -8.00 -4.92
C ASN A 89 -5.16 -8.00 -3.80
N PRO A 90 -5.57 -9.16 -3.26
CA PRO A 90 -6.58 -9.26 -2.19
C PRO A 90 -6.11 -8.73 -0.85
N GLU A 91 -4.82 -8.43 -0.70
CA GLU A 91 -4.33 -7.79 0.49
C GLU A 91 -4.62 -6.27 0.39
N PRO A 92 -4.99 -5.57 1.47
CA PRO A 92 -4.53 -4.19 1.53
C PRO A 92 -3.03 -4.29 1.27
N ARG A 93 -2.48 -3.49 0.35
CA ARG A 93 -1.02 -3.40 0.25
C ARG A 93 -0.54 -3.23 1.70
N ASP A 94 0.06 -4.28 2.26
CA ASP A 94 1.42 -4.14 2.72
C ASP A 94 2.07 -3.40 1.56
N VAL A 95 2.02 -2.07 1.62
CA VAL A 95 3.09 -1.32 1.06
C VAL A 95 4.23 -1.84 1.88
N ASN A 96 4.95 -2.77 1.27
CA ASN A 96 6.21 -3.20 1.79
C ASN A 96 6.93 -1.89 2.02
N ILE A 97 7.19 -1.55 3.28
CA ILE A 97 8.18 -0.53 3.57
C ILE A 97 9.44 -1.21 3.12
N HIS A 98 9.76 -1.00 1.84
CA HIS A 98 11.00 -1.44 1.27
C HIS A 98 12.01 -0.47 1.84
N VAL A 99 12.46 -0.80 3.05
CA VAL A 99 13.86 -0.59 3.41
C VAL A 99 14.61 -1.27 2.28
N LEU A 100 15.14 -0.50 1.32
CA LEU A 100 15.98 -1.09 0.29
C LEU A 100 17.23 -1.63 0.98
N SER A 101 17.15 -2.88 1.40
CA SER A 101 18.29 -3.76 1.57
C SER A 101 18.35 -4.69 0.35
N TYR A 102 18.31 -4.12 -0.87
CA TYR A 102 18.89 -4.86 -1.98
C TYR A 102 20.38 -4.65 -1.87
N GLU A 103 21.09 -5.69 -1.41
CA GLU A 103 22.39 -6.21 -1.88
C GLU A 103 23.50 -5.23 -2.35
N MET A 104 23.42 -3.94 -2.06
CA MET A 104 24.42 -2.94 -2.41
C MET A 104 25.37 -2.76 -1.23
N GLU A 105 26.60 -3.24 -1.40
CA GLU A 105 27.64 -3.22 -0.36
C GLU A 105 28.33 -1.84 -0.23
N GLY A 106 28.08 -0.90 -1.15
CA GLY A 106 28.75 0.41 -1.19
C GLY A 106 27.84 1.61 -0.90
N ILE A 107 28.24 2.47 0.04
CA ILE A 107 27.59 3.79 0.27
C ILE A 107 27.51 4.62 -1.02
N GLY A 108 28.52 4.54 -1.89
CA GLY A 108 28.52 5.25 -3.17
C GLY A 108 27.40 4.84 -4.12
N GLU A 109 27.05 3.55 -4.17
CA GLU A 109 25.96 3.04 -5.03
C GLU A 109 24.59 3.48 -4.51
N LYS A 110 24.40 3.41 -3.18
CA LYS A 110 23.19 3.90 -2.51
C LYS A 110 22.97 5.39 -2.75
N MET A 111 24.03 6.20 -2.64
CA MET A 111 23.96 7.63 -2.92
C MET A 111 23.65 7.90 -4.39
N ALA A 112 24.23 7.13 -5.33
CA ALA A 112 23.92 7.28 -6.74
C ALA A 112 22.46 6.92 -7.07
N GLU A 113 21.87 5.93 -6.39
CA GLU A 113 20.44 5.64 -6.50
C GLU A 113 19.59 6.79 -5.96
N LEU A 114 19.94 7.34 -4.79
CA LEU A 114 19.25 8.50 -4.22
C LEU A 114 19.24 9.70 -5.17
N GLU A 115 20.36 9.97 -5.85
CA GLU A 115 20.41 11.04 -6.86
C GLU A 115 19.47 10.77 -8.05
N LYS A 116 19.32 9.52 -8.49
CA LYS A 116 18.31 9.17 -9.52
C LYS A 116 16.88 9.40 -9.03
N LEU A 117 16.60 9.15 -7.76
CA LEU A 117 15.26 9.40 -7.20
C LEU A 117 14.93 10.89 -7.17
N ARG A 118 15.92 11.76 -7.02
CA ARG A 118 15.76 13.22 -7.08
C ARG A 118 15.36 13.73 -8.47
N GLU A 119 15.49 12.93 -9.54
CA GLU A 119 14.87 13.25 -10.83
C GLU A 119 13.33 13.33 -10.75
N PHE A 120 12.74 12.69 -9.74
CA PHE A 120 11.30 12.76 -9.45
C PHE A 120 10.97 13.77 -8.32
N ALA A 121 11.91 14.64 -7.96
CA ALA A 121 11.72 15.59 -6.87
C ALA A 121 10.53 16.52 -7.15
N VAL A 122 9.66 16.68 -6.16
CA VAL A 122 8.54 17.60 -6.19
C VAL A 122 8.63 18.60 -5.05
N ASP A 123 8.19 19.82 -5.31
CA ASP A 123 8.18 20.87 -4.31
C ASP A 123 6.87 20.86 -3.52
N VAL A 124 6.87 20.24 -2.33
CA VAL A 124 5.66 20.07 -1.51
C VAL A 124 5.42 21.30 -0.63
N THR A 125 4.21 21.84 -0.62
CA THR A 125 3.78 22.87 0.34
C THR A 125 2.68 22.34 1.25
N LEU A 126 2.65 22.76 2.51
CA LEU A 126 1.66 22.31 3.50
C LEU A 126 0.33 23.07 3.36
N ASP A 127 -0.78 22.35 3.49
CA ASP A 127 -2.13 22.91 3.37
C ASP A 127 -2.68 23.40 4.73
N PRO A 128 -2.80 24.72 4.96
CA PRO A 128 -3.35 25.27 6.21
C PRO A 128 -4.82 24.88 6.48
N ASP A 129 -5.58 24.51 5.44
CA ASP A 129 -6.96 24.05 5.61
C ASP A 129 -7.04 22.67 6.27
N THR A 130 -5.95 21.89 6.18
CA THR A 130 -5.87 20.56 6.77
C THR A 130 -5.22 20.56 8.16
N ALA A 131 -4.35 21.53 8.43
CA ALA A 131 -3.53 21.55 9.64
C ALA A 131 -4.34 21.51 10.94
N HIS A 132 -3.94 20.64 11.87
CA HIS A 132 -4.45 20.64 13.23
C HIS A 132 -4.28 22.01 13.91
N ARG A 133 -5.18 22.34 14.85
CA ARG A 133 -5.26 23.67 15.49
C ARG A 133 -4.03 24.04 16.33
N ASP A 134 -3.29 23.04 16.79
CA ASP A 134 -2.06 23.22 17.58
C ASP A 134 -0.83 23.47 16.68
N LEU A 135 -0.97 23.23 15.37
CA LEU A 135 0.12 23.39 14.41
C LEU A 135 0.19 24.80 13.85
N VAL A 136 1.42 25.24 13.58
CA VAL A 136 1.70 26.51 12.91
C VAL A 136 2.58 26.27 11.72
N LEU A 137 2.18 26.83 10.58
CA LEU A 137 2.93 26.76 9.34
C LEU A 137 3.75 28.03 9.13
N SER A 138 4.92 27.90 8.53
CA SER A 138 5.69 29.05 8.04
C SER A 138 4.98 29.72 6.86
N GLY A 139 5.33 30.99 6.57
CA GLY A 139 4.70 31.75 5.49
C GLY A 139 4.89 31.15 4.08
N ASP A 140 5.97 30.39 3.88
CA ASP A 140 6.25 29.65 2.64
C ASP A 140 5.59 28.26 2.61
N GLY A 141 4.91 27.84 3.68
CA GLY A 141 4.29 26.53 3.80
C GLY A 141 5.27 25.36 3.84
N LYS A 142 6.56 25.57 4.12
CA LYS A 142 7.60 24.53 4.13
C LYS A 142 7.93 23.98 5.51
N GLN A 143 7.50 24.66 6.56
CA GLN A 143 7.79 24.28 7.94
C GLN A 143 6.50 24.16 8.74
N VAL A 144 6.52 23.25 9.69
CA VAL A 144 5.46 23.07 10.68
C VAL A 144 6.07 22.84 12.05
N TYR A 145 5.46 23.43 13.06
CA TYR A 145 5.77 23.16 14.46
C TYR A 145 4.49 23.08 15.28
N ASP A 146 4.52 22.24 16.30
CA ASP A 146 3.51 22.16 17.33
C ASP A 146 3.77 23.27 18.36
N THR A 147 2.72 23.95 18.79
CA THR A 147 2.79 24.99 19.83
C THR A 147 2.31 24.54 21.19
N ASP A 148 1.82 23.30 21.31
CA ASP A 148 1.14 22.78 22.51
C ASP A 148 -0.08 23.63 22.94
N VAL A 149 -0.54 24.55 22.08
CA VAL A 149 -1.63 25.50 22.33
C VAL A 149 -2.65 25.42 21.21
N THR A 150 -3.87 25.03 21.58
CA THR A 150 -4.99 24.97 20.65
C THR A 150 -5.50 26.36 20.30
N LYS A 151 -5.35 26.72 19.02
CA LYS A 151 -5.90 27.96 18.48
C LYS A 151 -7.40 27.87 18.28
N ASP A 152 -8.08 29.00 18.49
CA ASP A 152 -9.49 29.16 18.14
C ASP A 152 -9.65 29.39 16.64
N LEU A 153 -9.58 28.30 15.88
CA LEU A 153 -9.79 28.27 14.44
C LEU A 153 -11.10 27.53 14.12
N PRO A 154 -11.88 27.96 13.12
CA PRO A 154 -13.08 27.24 12.73
C PRO A 154 -12.74 25.80 12.33
N ASP A 155 -13.57 24.85 12.78
CA ASP A 155 -13.45 23.48 12.29
C ASP A 155 -13.97 23.38 10.85
N SER A 156 -13.36 22.51 10.06
CA SER A 156 -13.79 22.19 8.70
C SER A 156 -13.65 20.70 8.47
N SER A 157 -14.38 20.13 7.49
CA SER A 157 -14.24 18.71 7.15
C SER A 157 -12.83 18.33 6.68
N LYS A 158 -12.04 19.30 6.18
CA LYS A 158 -10.67 19.09 5.72
C LYS A 158 -9.65 19.03 6.87
N ARG A 159 -9.96 19.63 8.02
CA ARG A 159 -9.03 19.83 9.14
C ARG A 159 -8.93 18.59 10.02
N PHE A 160 -7.71 18.23 10.42
CA PHE A 160 -7.50 17.28 11.51
C PHE A 160 -7.93 17.90 12.85
N ASP A 161 -8.79 17.21 13.60
CA ASP A 161 -9.40 17.75 14.83
C ASP A 161 -8.73 17.27 16.13
N LYS A 162 -8.21 16.04 16.15
CA LYS A 162 -7.53 15.43 17.30
C LYS A 162 -6.06 15.08 17.05
N CYS A 163 -5.73 14.65 15.82
CA CYS A 163 -4.37 14.25 15.49
C CYS A 163 -3.58 15.48 15.03
N ALA A 164 -2.44 15.78 15.66
CA ALA A 164 -1.52 16.86 15.27
C ALA A 164 -0.86 16.56 13.91
N SER A 165 -1.64 16.68 12.84
CA SER A 165 -1.27 16.34 11.46
C SER A 165 -1.62 17.48 10.49
N VAL A 166 -0.91 17.50 9.37
CA VAL A 166 -1.13 18.40 8.24
C VAL A 166 -0.78 17.64 6.95
N LEU A 167 -1.48 17.92 5.85
CA LEU A 167 -1.21 17.33 4.53
C LEU A 167 -0.48 18.32 3.63
N GLY A 168 0.17 17.78 2.59
CA GLY A 168 0.58 18.57 1.44
C GLY A 168 -0.64 19.13 0.70
N LYS A 169 -0.46 20.28 0.05
CA LYS A 169 -1.50 21.00 -0.69
C LYS A 169 -1.80 20.33 -2.02
N GLU A 170 -0.78 19.83 -2.69
CA GLU A 170 -0.91 19.16 -3.98
C GLU A 170 -1.24 17.67 -3.80
N SER A 171 -2.32 17.20 -4.43
CA SER A 171 -2.53 15.76 -4.64
C SER A 171 -1.57 15.28 -5.72
N LEU A 172 -0.65 14.38 -5.35
CA LEU A 172 0.40 13.88 -6.24
C LEU A 172 0.00 12.54 -6.86
N SER A 173 0.43 12.29 -8.10
CA SER A 173 0.24 11.01 -8.78
C SER A 173 1.48 10.59 -9.58
N GLY A 174 1.58 9.31 -9.95
CA GLY A 174 2.73 8.79 -10.68
C GLY A 174 3.92 8.47 -9.76
N LYS A 175 5.11 8.94 -10.14
CA LYS A 175 6.33 8.83 -9.35
C LYS A 175 6.72 10.20 -8.82
N PHE A 176 7.03 10.28 -7.54
CA PHE A 176 7.47 11.52 -6.92
C PHE A 176 8.38 11.25 -5.72
N TYR A 177 9.22 12.23 -5.43
CA TYR A 177 10.16 12.24 -4.34
C TYR A 177 10.13 13.56 -3.58
N PHE A 178 10.21 13.53 -2.26
CA PHE A 178 10.41 14.74 -1.45
C PHE A 178 11.24 14.42 -0.22
N GLU A 179 11.89 15.43 0.35
CA GLU A 179 12.70 15.30 1.56
C GLU A 179 12.12 16.15 2.70
N VAL A 180 12.19 15.63 3.93
CA VAL A 180 11.72 16.32 5.14
C VAL A 180 12.84 16.40 6.16
N GLY A 181 13.19 17.62 6.57
CA GLY A 181 14.13 17.87 7.66
C GLY A 181 13.51 17.53 9.01
N VAL A 182 14.17 16.66 9.76
CA VAL A 182 13.75 16.18 11.10
C VAL A 182 14.85 16.35 12.16
N GLU A 183 15.92 17.05 11.80
CA GLU A 183 17.06 17.36 12.67
C GLU A 183 16.63 17.92 14.03
N GLY A 184 17.23 17.38 15.09
CA GLY A 184 16.99 17.80 16.47
C GLY A 184 15.61 17.44 17.06
N LYS A 185 14.68 16.88 16.28
CA LYS A 185 13.33 16.52 16.76
C LYS A 185 13.35 15.19 17.53
N THR A 186 12.55 15.11 18.59
CA THR A 186 12.43 13.91 19.44
C THR A 186 11.15 13.11 19.20
N ALA A 187 10.17 13.71 18.51
CA ALA A 187 8.96 13.05 18.07
C ALA A 187 8.49 13.65 16.73
N TRP A 188 8.11 12.79 15.78
CA TRP A 188 7.58 13.19 14.48
C TRP A 188 7.01 11.98 13.73
N THR A 189 6.13 12.22 12.77
CA THR A 189 5.63 11.24 11.80
C THR A 189 5.77 11.84 10.40
N VAL A 190 6.32 11.09 9.44
CA VAL A 190 6.50 11.52 8.04
C VAL A 190 6.04 10.42 7.10
N GLY A 191 5.42 10.79 5.99
CA GLY A 191 5.05 9.86 4.93
C GLY A 191 3.96 10.40 4.02
N VAL A 192 3.14 9.51 3.49
CA VAL A 192 2.06 9.84 2.56
C VAL A 192 0.72 9.28 3.06
N ALA A 193 -0.35 9.98 2.69
CA ALA A 193 -1.71 9.58 3.01
C ALA A 193 -2.58 9.64 1.75
N LYS A 194 -3.61 8.79 1.66
CA LYS A 194 -4.68 8.98 0.66
C LYS A 194 -5.41 10.29 0.93
N GLU A 195 -5.87 10.97 -0.12
CA GLU A 195 -6.70 12.17 0.04
C GLU A 195 -7.98 11.90 0.86
N SER A 196 -8.52 10.68 0.72
CA SER A 196 -9.75 10.20 1.35
C SER A 196 -9.61 9.69 2.79
N VAL A 197 -8.44 9.86 3.43
CA VAL A 197 -8.28 9.43 4.83
C VAL A 197 -9.26 10.15 5.76
N ASN A 198 -9.70 9.45 6.81
CA ASN A 198 -10.46 10.07 7.88
C ASN A 198 -9.59 11.11 8.60
N ARG A 199 -10.16 12.28 8.87
CA ARG A 199 -9.48 13.41 9.53
C ARG A 199 -10.12 13.77 10.88
N LYS A 200 -11.13 13.02 11.31
CA LYS A 200 -11.94 13.32 12.49
C LYS A 200 -11.83 12.25 13.56
N GLY A 201 -11.80 12.67 14.83
CA GLY A 201 -11.71 11.77 15.96
C GLY A 201 -10.38 11.01 16.03
N ASP A 202 -10.43 9.80 16.58
CA ASP A 202 -9.22 9.01 16.81
C ASP A 202 -8.77 8.36 15.49
N ILE A 203 -7.57 8.72 15.04
CA ILE A 203 -7.02 8.28 13.76
C ILE A 203 -6.06 7.14 13.99
N ILE A 204 -6.36 6.00 13.37
CA ILE A 204 -5.45 4.86 13.28
C ILE A 204 -4.58 5.09 12.05
N VAL A 205 -3.31 5.40 12.28
CA VAL A 205 -2.32 5.60 11.23
C VAL A 205 -1.83 4.21 10.83
N THR A 206 -2.38 3.61 9.78
CA THR A 206 -1.92 2.33 9.24
C THR A 206 -2.14 2.26 7.72
N PRO A 207 -1.42 1.37 7.01
CA PRO A 207 -1.60 1.16 5.57
C PRO A 207 -3.04 0.85 5.15
N ASP A 208 -3.78 0.05 5.92
CA ASP A 208 -5.18 -0.30 5.63
C ASP A 208 -6.13 0.90 5.77
N LYS A 209 -5.75 1.90 6.56
CA LYS A 209 -6.45 3.18 6.71
C LYS A 209 -5.96 4.25 5.73
N GLY A 210 -4.99 3.91 4.86
CA GLY A 210 -4.49 4.79 3.80
C GLY A 210 -3.33 5.66 4.22
N PHE A 211 -2.57 5.29 5.25
CA PHE A 211 -1.37 5.98 5.70
C PHE A 211 -0.13 5.10 5.52
N TRP A 212 0.92 5.66 4.93
CA TRP A 212 2.22 5.02 4.79
C TRP A 212 3.27 5.95 5.35
N THR A 213 3.69 5.65 6.57
CA THR A 213 4.45 6.60 7.39
C THR A 213 5.48 5.88 8.23
N ILE A 214 6.57 6.58 8.54
CA ILE A 214 7.51 6.22 9.59
C ILE A 214 7.40 7.28 10.70
N TRP A 215 7.72 6.90 11.93
CA TRP A 215 7.77 7.85 13.05
C TRP A 215 9.04 7.71 13.87
N LEU A 216 9.29 8.73 14.67
CA LEU A 216 10.13 8.68 15.85
C LEU A 216 9.24 8.95 17.06
N ARG A 217 9.19 8.03 18.03
CA ARG A 217 8.54 8.24 19.33
C ARG A 217 9.35 7.55 20.42
N ASN A 218 9.51 8.18 21.57
CA ASN A 218 10.24 7.59 22.71
C ASN A 218 11.64 7.04 22.34
N LYS A 219 12.36 7.72 21.42
CA LYS A 219 13.66 7.32 20.87
C LYS A 219 13.66 6.03 20.03
N VAL A 220 12.49 5.54 19.61
CA VAL A 220 12.33 4.39 18.72
C VAL A 220 11.84 4.87 17.37
N TYR A 221 12.53 4.44 16.31
CA TYR A 221 12.09 4.60 14.93
C TYR A 221 11.26 3.39 14.53
N GLU A 222 10.07 3.63 13.99
CA GLU A 222 9.24 2.54 13.48
C GLU A 222 8.59 2.92 12.15
N ALA A 223 8.52 1.91 11.32
CA ALA A 223 7.72 1.81 10.13
C ALA A 223 6.31 1.40 10.56
N ILE A 224 5.33 2.27 10.31
CA ILE A 224 3.97 2.03 10.78
C ILE A 224 3.30 1.03 9.85
N ASN A 225 3.16 -0.20 10.35
CA ASN A 225 2.43 -1.29 9.72
C ASN A 225 1.58 -2.01 10.79
N SER A 226 0.89 -3.09 10.42
CA SER A 226 0.11 -3.93 11.33
C SER A 226 0.69 -5.36 11.36
N PRO A 227 1.64 -5.67 12.27
CA PRO A 227 2.17 -4.83 13.34
C PRO A 227 3.26 -3.85 12.88
N SER A 228 3.58 -2.86 13.71
CA SER A 228 4.65 -1.90 13.42
C SER A 228 6.01 -2.58 13.36
N VAL A 229 6.89 -2.10 12.48
CA VAL A 229 8.22 -2.65 12.24
C VAL A 229 9.26 -1.69 12.79
N ARG A 230 10.10 -2.15 13.72
CA ARG A 230 11.17 -1.33 14.28
C ARG A 230 12.32 -1.15 13.29
N LEU A 231 12.78 0.08 13.12
CA LEU A 231 13.87 0.45 12.23
C LEU A 231 15.18 0.55 13.03
N ASN A 232 16.22 -0.18 12.59
CA ASN A 232 17.50 -0.25 13.29
C ASN A 232 18.52 0.70 12.67
N LEU A 233 18.43 1.97 13.05
CA LEU A 233 19.29 3.02 12.52
C LEU A 233 20.63 3.08 13.28
N LYS A 234 21.72 3.25 12.54
CA LYS A 234 23.08 3.44 13.12
C LYS A 234 23.28 4.83 13.72
N SER A 235 22.51 5.81 13.26
CA SER A 235 22.59 7.21 13.69
C SER A 235 21.20 7.85 13.66
N ARG A 236 21.07 9.06 14.24
CA ARG A 236 19.82 9.82 14.19
C ARG A 236 19.61 10.41 12.80
N LEU A 237 18.40 10.25 12.27
CA LEU A 237 17.98 10.89 11.02
C LEU A 237 18.01 12.41 11.17
N GLN A 238 18.68 13.09 10.24
CA GLN A 238 18.58 14.54 10.06
C GLN A 238 17.54 14.87 9.00
N LYS A 239 17.43 14.03 7.97
CA LYS A 239 16.50 14.22 6.87
C LYS A 239 15.98 12.89 6.32
N VAL A 240 14.68 12.84 6.05
CA VAL A 240 13.99 11.67 5.50
C VAL A 240 13.59 11.93 4.07
N GLY A 241 14.05 11.10 3.14
CA GLY A 241 13.56 11.05 1.76
C GLY A 241 12.35 10.13 1.66
N VAL A 242 11.31 10.55 0.97
CA VAL A 242 10.10 9.75 0.70
C VAL A 242 9.95 9.62 -0.81
N PHE A 243 10.02 8.40 -1.32
CA PHE A 243 9.76 8.09 -2.73
C PHE A 243 8.46 7.31 -2.86
N VAL A 244 7.69 7.63 -3.89
CA VAL A 244 6.45 6.93 -4.21
C VAL A 244 6.46 6.51 -5.67
N ASP A 245 6.03 5.26 -5.94
CA ASP A 245 5.70 4.78 -7.28
C ASP A 245 4.27 4.23 -7.26
N HIS A 246 3.31 5.04 -7.70
CA HIS A 246 1.89 4.67 -7.74
C HIS A 246 1.63 3.45 -8.62
N SER A 247 2.36 3.30 -9.73
CA SER A 247 2.18 2.20 -10.68
C SER A 247 2.56 0.85 -10.07
N LYS A 248 3.61 0.84 -9.24
CA LYS A 248 4.05 -0.34 -8.49
C LYS A 248 3.40 -0.47 -7.12
N GLY A 249 2.71 0.56 -6.67
CA GLY A 249 2.12 0.62 -5.33
C GLY A 249 3.15 0.62 -4.22
N LEU A 250 4.26 1.33 -4.43
CA LEU A 250 5.43 1.36 -3.54
C LEU A 250 5.55 2.72 -2.85
N VAL A 251 5.90 2.71 -1.56
CA VAL A 251 6.41 3.85 -0.82
C VAL A 251 7.72 3.42 -0.16
N SER A 252 8.78 4.19 -0.36
CA SER A 252 10.11 3.91 0.17
C SER A 252 10.62 5.11 0.97
N PHE A 253 11.34 4.83 2.06
CA PHE A 253 11.91 5.83 2.95
C PHE A 253 13.44 5.71 2.94
N TYR A 254 14.13 6.85 2.97
CA TYR A 254 15.58 6.93 2.89
C TYR A 254 16.14 7.85 3.95
N ASN A 255 17.27 7.48 4.55
CA ASN A 255 18.10 8.46 5.23
C ASN A 255 18.85 9.22 4.14
N VAL A 256 18.62 10.52 4.01
CA VAL A 256 19.23 11.29 2.91
C VAL A 256 20.75 11.39 3.08
N ASP A 257 21.25 11.25 4.31
CA ASP A 257 22.69 11.41 4.61
C ASP A 257 23.50 10.14 4.30
N THR A 258 22.87 8.96 4.37
CA THR A 258 23.54 7.66 4.21
C THR A 258 22.94 6.79 3.11
N ALA A 259 21.83 7.23 2.52
CA ALA A 259 20.99 6.51 1.56
C ALA A 259 20.56 5.11 2.04
N ASP A 260 20.46 4.89 3.36
CA ASP A 260 19.90 3.68 3.96
C ASP A 260 19.06 3.97 5.21
N LEU A 261 17.94 3.25 5.39
CA LEU A 261 17.01 3.43 6.51
C LEU A 261 16.50 2.08 7.01
#